data_AF-A0A852FI71-F1
#
_entry.id   AF-A0A852FI71-F1
#
_cell.length_a   1.000
_cell.length_b   1.000
_cell.length_c   1.000
_cell.angle_alpha   90.00
_cell.angle_beta   90.00
_cell.angle_gamma   90.00
#
_symmetry.space_group_name_H-M   'P 1'
#
loop_
_entity.id
_entity.type
_entity.pdbx_description
1 polymer ?
#
loop_
_entity_poly.entity_id
_entity_poly.type
_entity_poly.pdbx_seq_one_letter_code
_entity_poly.pdbx_strand_id
1 'polypeptide(L)'
;QNQQLRAVQEENELQRQKLQEEVAGYREQSKQHSLTILALEDRLIEATQQQKVLEEEKAALVEKMEGMQHRKACMGSMQRGFPVAVGSALIFLRKLEEELAVVQGTLLEKKAVISSLSRELSETRARMSDMRGELSEEQKVELEHSQRQLKHREWEVNQLREKLSEMSNLVEEKDQALKAADEELRYTLTSPKASQMPLRFSPEQKAHVRVSGWSSALNPMQTGQEPVFFQEPPSDLAELGAKCRGLRHEETIQRQKEGLAELRERVKMLEKRQCSGAVKSSSEPLVVRIKDLPEKIVQQRGLQLEPAPVLGENLKAGKVPDHVPNGSSFRITNSTVSLEMAEATDLGEKMYLDVIGALGSLMEMKELSGMQPLQHLPQERRAEVGLQRQKALELLYKKIRNLQVRLERKEEVLRDYEGSVEQLRQSQASLRRCQEEMSSLEDEAHREAEEKALLQEALKRMQLQLDQEKRLRQTVKRHKV
;
A
#
# COMPACT_ATOMS: atom_id res chain seq x y z
N GLN A 1 -21.25 -48.44 0.29
CA GLN A 1 -22.31 -47.76 -0.47
C GLN A 1 -23.10 -46.75 0.38
N ASN A 2 -23.64 -47.10 1.56
CA ASN A 2 -24.42 -46.16 2.41
C ASN A 2 -23.63 -44.99 3.07
N GLN A 3 -22.30 -45.04 3.11
CA GLN A 3 -21.48 -43.93 3.65
C GLN A 3 -21.16 -42.88 2.57
N GLN A 4 -20.86 -43.32 1.34
CA GLN A 4 -20.61 -42.41 0.21
C GLN A 4 -21.86 -41.62 -0.18
N LEU A 5 -23.04 -42.24 -0.14
CA LEU A 5 -24.31 -41.53 -0.37
C LEU A 5 -24.59 -40.45 0.69
N ARG A 6 -24.21 -40.70 1.95
CA ARG A 6 -24.35 -39.71 3.03
C ARG A 6 -23.39 -38.53 2.86
N ALA A 7 -22.13 -38.80 2.53
CA ALA A 7 -21.15 -37.74 2.27
C ALA A 7 -21.59 -36.81 1.12
N VAL A 8 -22.12 -37.38 0.04
CA VAL A 8 -22.64 -36.60 -1.11
C VAL A 8 -23.91 -35.81 -0.75
N GLN A 9 -24.74 -36.32 0.15
CA GLN A 9 -25.90 -35.59 0.67
C GLN A 9 -25.47 -34.41 1.55
N GLU A 10 -24.54 -34.63 2.48
CA GLU A 10 -23.99 -33.59 3.36
C GLU A 10 -23.27 -32.50 2.54
N GLU A 11 -22.53 -32.87 1.49
CA GLU A 11 -21.89 -31.92 0.59
C GLU A 11 -22.90 -31.09 -0.21
N ASN A 12 -23.97 -31.70 -0.72
CA ASN A 12 -25.06 -30.98 -1.40
C ASN A 12 -25.79 -30.02 -0.45
N GLU A 13 -26.00 -30.41 0.80
CA GLU A 13 -26.62 -29.56 1.82
C GLU A 13 -25.73 -28.37 2.16
N LEU A 14 -24.42 -28.58 2.31
CA LEU A 14 -23.46 -27.51 2.53
C LEU A 14 -23.40 -26.54 1.34
N GLN A 15 -23.41 -27.05 0.11
CA GLN A 15 -23.45 -26.21 -1.09
C GLN A 15 -24.76 -25.41 -1.16
N ARG A 16 -25.89 -26.01 -0.81
CA ARG A 16 -27.18 -25.29 -0.72
C ARG A 16 -27.17 -24.18 0.31
N GLN A 17 -26.56 -24.41 1.47
CA GLN A 17 -26.42 -23.39 2.52
C GLN A 17 -25.56 -22.22 2.04
N LYS A 18 -24.40 -22.50 1.44
CA LYS A 18 -23.53 -21.47 0.85
C LYS A 18 -24.25 -20.63 -0.21
N LEU A 19 -24.97 -21.28 -1.12
CA LEU A 19 -25.75 -20.58 -2.15
C LEU A 19 -26.88 -19.72 -1.52
N GLN A 20 -27.51 -20.19 -0.45
CA GLN A 20 -28.52 -19.40 0.26
C GLN A 20 -27.92 -18.16 0.94
N GLU A 21 -26.73 -18.29 1.53
CA GLU A 21 -25.99 -17.18 2.13
C GLU A 21 -25.57 -16.15 1.07
N GLU A 22 -25.05 -16.60 -0.07
CA GLU A 22 -24.71 -15.73 -1.20
C GLU A 22 -25.94 -14.98 -1.72
N VAL A 23 -27.07 -15.68 -1.93
CA VAL A 23 -28.33 -15.05 -2.36
C VAL A 23 -28.84 -14.05 -1.32
N ALA A 24 -28.69 -14.33 -0.02
CA ALA A 24 -29.05 -13.38 1.03
C ALA A 24 -28.15 -12.13 0.99
N GLY A 25 -26.84 -12.31 0.77
CA GLY A 25 -25.88 -11.23 0.58
C GLY A 25 -26.23 -10.33 -0.60
N TYR A 26 -26.50 -10.91 -1.77
CA TYR A 26 -26.91 -10.15 -2.96
C TYR A 26 -28.25 -9.43 -2.78
N ARG A 27 -29.21 -10.03 -2.07
CA ARG A 27 -30.47 -9.37 -1.73
C ARG A 27 -30.25 -8.16 -0.83
N GLU A 28 -29.37 -8.28 0.16
CA GLU A 28 -29.05 -7.16 1.04
C GLU A 28 -28.31 -6.05 0.28
N GLN A 29 -27.35 -6.41 -0.58
CA GLN A 29 -26.69 -5.44 -1.46
C GLN A 29 -27.69 -4.71 -2.35
N SER A 30 -28.63 -5.43 -2.97
CA SER A 30 -29.68 -4.84 -3.80
C SER A 30 -30.57 -3.86 -3.01
N LYS A 31 -30.90 -4.18 -1.74
CA LYS A 31 -31.63 -3.26 -0.86
C LYS A 31 -30.81 -2.01 -0.55
N GLN A 32 -29.54 -2.16 -0.18
CA GLN A 32 -28.65 -1.04 0.12
C GLN A 32 -28.47 -0.12 -1.09
N HIS A 33 -28.31 -0.70 -2.29
CA HIS A 33 -28.27 0.06 -3.54
C HIS A 33 -29.58 0.81 -3.79
N SER A 34 -30.73 0.17 -3.58
CA SER A 34 -32.05 0.80 -3.74
C SER A 34 -32.22 1.99 -2.79
N LEU A 35 -31.82 1.86 -1.52
CA LEU A 35 -31.83 2.97 -0.56
C LEU A 35 -30.89 4.10 -0.95
N THR A 36 -29.71 3.75 -1.47
CA THR A 36 -28.73 4.74 -1.94
C THR A 36 -29.27 5.51 -3.15
N ILE A 37 -29.93 4.82 -4.09
CA ILE A 37 -30.56 5.45 -5.25
C ILE A 37 -31.64 6.44 -4.79
N LEU A 38 -32.53 6.04 -3.88
CA LEU A 38 -33.56 6.94 -3.34
C LEU A 38 -32.95 8.19 -2.69
N ALA A 39 -31.90 8.03 -1.87
CA ALA A 39 -31.23 9.17 -1.25
C ALA A 39 -30.56 10.09 -2.28
N LEU A 40 -30.06 9.54 -3.40
CA LEU A 40 -29.51 10.33 -4.50
C LEU A 40 -30.60 11.03 -5.32
N GLU A 41 -31.75 10.39 -5.52
CA GLU A 41 -32.93 10.98 -6.16
C GLU A 41 -33.46 12.16 -5.36
N ASP A 42 -33.56 12.04 -4.04
CA ASP A 42 -33.98 13.14 -3.15
C ASP A 42 -33.03 14.33 -3.27
N ARG A 43 -31.72 14.09 -3.19
CA ARG A 43 -30.70 15.13 -3.36
C ARG A 43 -30.74 15.77 -4.75
N LEU A 44 -31.07 15.01 -5.79
CA LEU A 44 -31.22 15.54 -7.14
C LEU A 44 -32.43 16.47 -7.24
N ILE A 45 -33.54 16.11 -6.59
CA ILE A 45 -34.73 16.95 -6.52
C ILE A 45 -34.42 18.26 -5.79
N GLU A 46 -33.74 18.19 -4.64
CA GLU A 46 -33.31 19.39 -3.90
C GLU A 46 -32.40 20.30 -4.73
N ALA A 47 -31.40 19.73 -5.41
CA ALA A 47 -30.51 20.48 -6.29
C ALA A 47 -31.27 21.14 -7.45
N THR A 48 -32.24 20.44 -8.02
CA THR A 48 -33.09 20.97 -9.10
C THR A 48 -33.96 22.13 -8.61
N GLN A 49 -34.50 22.05 -7.39
CA GLN A 49 -35.25 23.14 -6.77
C GLN A 49 -34.35 24.36 -6.54
N GLN A 50 -33.14 24.16 -6.00
CA GLN A 50 -32.16 25.23 -5.82
C GLN A 50 -31.77 25.88 -7.15
N GLN A 51 -31.58 25.09 -8.21
CA GLN A 51 -31.29 25.63 -9.54
C GLN A 51 -32.43 26.51 -10.06
N LYS A 52 -33.69 26.10 -9.90
CA LYS A 52 -34.85 26.92 -10.30
C LYS A 52 -34.88 28.26 -9.57
N VAL A 53 -34.66 28.25 -8.25
CA VAL A 53 -34.60 29.49 -7.46
C VAL A 53 -33.49 30.42 -7.96
N LEU A 54 -32.29 29.88 -8.23
CA LEU A 54 -31.18 30.66 -8.77
C LEU A 54 -31.46 31.18 -10.18
N GLU A 55 -32.17 30.43 -11.02
CA GLU A 55 -32.59 30.88 -12.35
C GLU A 55 -33.62 32.02 -12.27
N GLU A 56 -34.58 31.93 -11.34
CA GLU A 56 -35.54 33.01 -11.07
C GLU A 56 -34.85 34.27 -10.53
N GLU A 57 -33.91 34.13 -9.59
CA GLU A 57 -33.09 35.24 -9.09
C GLU A 57 -32.26 35.87 -10.19
N LYS A 58 -31.65 35.06 -11.05
CA LYS A 58 -30.90 35.53 -12.22
C LYS A 58 -31.81 36.31 -13.19
N ALA A 59 -33.01 35.80 -13.47
CA ALA A 59 -33.98 36.48 -14.32
C ALA A 59 -34.39 37.84 -13.72
N ALA A 60 -34.67 37.89 -12.42
CA ALA A 60 -35.02 39.12 -11.73
C ALA A 60 -33.87 40.14 -11.73
N LEU A 61 -32.61 39.70 -11.62
CA LEU A 61 -31.44 40.58 -11.73
C LEU A 61 -31.26 41.10 -13.17
N VAL A 62 -31.48 40.27 -14.17
CA VAL A 62 -31.43 40.68 -15.59
C VAL A 62 -32.50 41.73 -15.88
N GLU A 63 -33.74 41.52 -15.45
CA GLU A 63 -34.84 42.49 -15.62
C GLU A 63 -34.51 43.84 -14.94
N LYS A 64 -33.92 43.80 -13.74
CA LYS A 64 -33.44 45.02 -13.05
C LYS A 64 -32.34 45.74 -13.84
N MET A 65 -31.41 45.02 -14.46
CA MET A 65 -30.37 45.62 -15.29
C MET A 65 -30.95 46.26 -16.57
N GLU A 66 -31.90 45.59 -17.23
CA GLU A 66 -32.58 46.10 -18.42
C GLU A 66 -33.44 47.34 -18.09
N GLY A 67 -34.19 47.32 -16.98
CA GLY A 67 -34.94 48.47 -16.48
C GLY A 67 -34.05 49.69 -16.16
N MET A 68 -32.83 49.45 -15.64
CA MET A 68 -31.83 50.51 -15.44
C MET A 68 -31.27 51.05 -16.77
N GLN A 69 -31.09 50.20 -17.78
CA GLN A 69 -30.66 50.62 -19.12
C GLN A 69 -31.75 51.41 -19.87
N HIS A 70 -33.01 51.02 -19.77
CA HIS A 70 -34.14 51.76 -20.35
C HIS A 70 -34.36 53.12 -19.67
N ARG A 71 -34.19 53.23 -18.35
CA ARG A 71 -34.17 54.54 -17.66
C ARG A 71 -33.03 55.44 -18.15
N LYS A 72 -31.85 54.87 -18.41
CA LYS A 72 -30.69 55.59 -18.95
C LYS A 72 -30.91 56.07 -20.39
N ALA A 73 -31.62 55.29 -21.21
CA ALA A 73 -32.01 55.66 -22.57
C ALA A 73 -33.11 56.75 -22.62
N CYS A 74 -34.10 56.70 -21.72
CA CYS A 74 -35.16 57.72 -21.64
C CYS A 74 -34.62 59.09 -21.17
N MET A 75 -33.63 59.08 -20.28
CA MET A 75 -32.89 60.29 -19.87
C MET A 75 -31.92 60.85 -20.92
N GLY A 76 -31.68 60.14 -22.02
CA GLY A 76 -30.84 60.61 -23.13
C GLY A 76 -31.48 61.73 -23.98
N SER A 77 -32.76 62.04 -23.78
CA SER A 77 -33.49 63.07 -24.54
C SER A 77 -33.78 64.37 -23.77
N MET A 78 -33.45 64.46 -22.47
CA MET A 78 -33.60 65.68 -21.69
C MET A 78 -32.28 66.21 -21.12
N GLN A 79 -31.80 67.23 -21.82
CA GLN A 79 -31.41 68.53 -21.28
C GLN A 79 -29.98 68.74 -20.70
N ARG A 80 -29.31 69.61 -21.44
CA ARG A 80 -28.30 70.61 -21.09
C ARG A 80 -28.64 71.39 -19.80
N GLY A 81 -27.72 71.43 -18.84
CA GLY A 81 -27.58 72.50 -17.84
C GLY A 81 -27.78 72.12 -16.35
N PHE A 82 -26.78 72.49 -15.53
CA PHE A 82 -26.73 72.58 -14.05
C PHE A 82 -26.40 71.31 -13.20
N PRO A 83 -25.70 71.47 -12.05
CA PRO A 83 -24.93 70.41 -11.42
C PRO A 83 -25.77 69.57 -10.46
N VAL A 84 -26.37 68.48 -10.95
CA VAL A 84 -27.03 67.45 -10.12
C VAL A 84 -26.34 66.07 -10.26
N ALA A 85 -25.28 66.00 -11.08
CA ALA A 85 -24.59 64.76 -11.41
C ALA A 85 -23.77 64.13 -10.26
N VAL A 86 -23.46 64.88 -9.19
CA VAL A 86 -22.63 64.37 -8.07
C VAL A 86 -23.42 63.39 -7.20
N GLY A 87 -24.72 63.63 -6.96
CA GLY A 87 -25.55 62.76 -6.11
C GLY A 87 -25.78 61.37 -6.72
N SER A 88 -26.06 61.30 -8.03
CA SER A 88 -26.25 60.01 -8.72
C SER A 88 -24.96 59.21 -8.87
N ALA A 89 -23.81 59.89 -9.05
CA ALA A 89 -22.50 59.23 -9.08
C ALA A 89 -22.10 58.67 -7.71
N LEU A 90 -22.39 59.40 -6.62
CA LEU A 90 -22.15 58.93 -5.25
C LEU A 90 -23.02 57.72 -4.88
N ILE A 91 -24.28 57.68 -5.32
CA ILE A 91 -25.16 56.51 -5.11
C ILE A 91 -24.63 55.29 -5.88
N PHE A 92 -24.12 55.47 -7.09
CA PHE A 92 -23.54 54.39 -7.88
C PHE A 92 -22.22 53.88 -7.27
N LEU A 93 -21.35 54.78 -6.80
CA LEU A 93 -20.12 54.41 -6.09
C LEU A 93 -20.42 53.63 -4.81
N ARG A 94 -21.40 54.07 -4.02
CA ARG A 94 -21.83 53.35 -2.81
C ARG A 94 -22.33 51.93 -3.13
N LYS A 95 -23.10 51.74 -4.20
CA LYS A 95 -23.55 50.41 -4.63
C LYS A 95 -22.39 49.50 -5.03
N LEU A 96 -21.40 50.03 -5.74
CA LEU A 96 -20.20 49.27 -6.10
C LEU A 96 -19.36 48.91 -4.86
N GLU A 97 -19.27 49.81 -3.87
CA GLU A 97 -18.61 49.52 -2.59
C GLU A 97 -19.35 48.43 -1.80
N GLU A 98 -20.69 48.47 -1.78
CA GLU A 98 -21.52 47.42 -1.17
C GLU A 98 -21.36 46.07 -1.89
N GLU A 99 -21.41 46.05 -3.23
CA GLU A 99 -21.18 44.84 -4.03
C GLU A 99 -19.76 44.28 -3.83
N LEU A 100 -18.75 45.15 -3.77
CA LEU A 100 -17.38 44.74 -3.48
C LEU A 100 -17.25 44.13 -2.07
N ALA A 101 -17.92 44.71 -1.07
CA ALA A 101 -17.94 44.16 0.28
C ALA A 101 -18.60 42.78 0.34
N VAL A 102 -19.70 42.58 -0.40
CA VAL A 102 -20.37 41.27 -0.51
C VAL A 102 -19.48 40.25 -1.21
N VAL A 103 -18.81 40.62 -2.31
CA VAL A 103 -17.88 39.72 -3.01
C VAL A 103 -16.67 39.38 -2.13
N GLN A 104 -16.14 40.34 -1.37
CA GLN A 104 -15.06 40.09 -0.41
C GLN A 104 -15.52 39.16 0.73
N GLY A 105 -16.74 39.34 1.24
CA GLY A 105 -17.34 38.47 2.26
C GLY A 105 -17.49 37.03 1.77
N THR A 106 -18.11 36.85 0.60
CA THR A 106 -18.28 35.52 0.00
C THR A 106 -16.93 34.85 -0.32
N LEU A 107 -15.92 35.61 -0.76
CA LEU A 107 -14.57 35.08 -0.96
C LEU A 107 -13.95 34.56 0.34
N LEU A 108 -14.12 35.28 1.45
CA LEU A 108 -13.64 34.85 2.77
C LEU A 108 -14.36 33.59 3.25
N GLU A 109 -15.67 33.50 3.04
CA GLU A 109 -16.44 32.28 3.35
C GLU A 109 -15.96 31.08 2.52
N LYS A 110 -15.79 31.25 1.20
CA LYS A 110 -15.26 30.19 0.34
C LYS A 110 -13.83 29.79 0.75
N LYS A 111 -13.00 30.75 1.16
CA LYS A 111 -11.66 30.46 1.70
C LYS A 111 -11.73 29.65 2.99
N ALA A 112 -12.65 29.96 3.88
CA ALA A 112 -12.86 29.20 5.11
C ALA A 112 -13.30 27.75 4.81
N VAL A 113 -14.21 27.54 3.85
CA VAL A 113 -14.63 26.21 3.40
C VAL A 113 -13.47 25.45 2.76
N ILE A 114 -12.64 26.09 1.93
CA ILE A 114 -11.45 25.45 1.35
C ILE A 114 -10.48 25.04 2.46
N SER A 115 -10.28 25.88 3.48
CA SER A 115 -9.43 25.55 4.62
C SER A 115 -9.99 24.39 5.45
N SER A 116 -11.30 24.32 5.68
CA SER A 116 -11.91 23.20 6.41
C SER A 116 -11.79 21.88 5.63
N LEU A 117 -12.08 21.90 4.32
CA LEU A 117 -11.92 20.73 3.46
C LEU A 117 -10.46 20.29 3.35
N SER A 118 -9.53 21.23 3.26
CA SER A 118 -8.08 20.92 3.26
C SER A 118 -7.66 20.23 4.56
N ARG A 119 -8.20 20.67 5.70
CA ARG A 119 -7.97 20.04 7.00
C ARG A 119 -8.56 18.64 7.04
N GLU A 120 -9.80 18.45 6.60
CA GLU A 120 -10.46 17.14 6.54
C GLU A 120 -9.71 16.15 5.62
N LEU A 121 -9.23 16.62 4.47
CA LEU A 121 -8.39 15.82 3.58
C LEU A 121 -7.05 15.43 4.24
N SER A 122 -6.42 16.34 4.98
CA SER A 122 -5.20 16.02 5.72
C SER A 122 -5.45 15.01 6.84
N GLU A 123 -6.58 15.12 7.53
CA GLU A 123 -6.98 14.23 8.62
C GLU A 123 -7.32 12.82 8.10
N THR A 124 -8.10 12.73 7.03
CA THR A 124 -8.39 11.45 6.36
C THR A 124 -7.13 10.79 5.80
N ARG A 125 -6.19 11.57 5.23
CA ARG A 125 -4.89 11.05 4.79
C ARG A 125 -4.05 10.51 5.95
N ALA A 126 -4.05 11.18 7.10
CA ALA A 126 -3.37 10.69 8.29
C ALA A 126 -4.00 9.37 8.78
N ARG A 127 -5.33 9.31 8.90
CA ARG A 127 -6.04 8.06 9.28
C ARG A 127 -5.77 6.91 8.32
N MET A 128 -5.75 7.15 7.02
CA MET A 128 -5.39 6.13 6.02
C MET A 128 -3.93 5.67 6.15
N SER A 129 -3.02 6.58 6.53
CA SER A 129 -1.62 6.23 6.81
C SER A 129 -1.50 5.35 8.05
N ASP A 130 -2.25 5.67 9.11
CA ASP A 130 -2.28 4.89 10.34
C ASP A 130 -2.83 3.49 10.08
N MET A 131 -3.99 3.37 9.40
CA MET A 131 -4.57 2.07 9.03
C MET A 131 -3.63 1.25 8.13
N ARG A 132 -2.90 1.89 7.22
CA ARG A 132 -1.88 1.21 6.39
C ARG A 132 -0.73 0.68 7.26
N GLY A 133 -0.30 1.45 8.26
CA GLY A 133 0.72 1.03 9.22
C GLY A 133 0.24 -0.14 10.09
N GLU A 134 -1.00 -0.08 10.59
CA GLU A 134 -1.62 -1.14 11.39
C GLU A 134 -1.76 -2.43 10.58
N LEU A 135 -2.30 -2.38 9.36
CA LEU A 135 -2.39 -3.54 8.46
C LEU A 135 -1.01 -4.16 8.17
N SER A 136 0.01 -3.32 7.99
CA SER A 136 1.38 -3.80 7.77
C SER A 136 1.96 -4.49 9.00
N GLU A 137 1.67 -4.01 10.22
CA GLU A 137 2.15 -4.63 11.45
C GLU A 137 1.38 -5.93 11.74
N GLU A 138 0.07 -5.99 11.48
CA GLU A 138 -0.72 -7.23 11.57
C GLU A 138 -0.14 -8.31 10.66
N GLN A 139 0.12 -7.98 9.38
CA GLN A 139 0.75 -8.90 8.44
C GLN A 139 2.12 -9.38 8.93
N LYS A 140 2.93 -8.49 9.50
CA LYS A 140 4.24 -8.83 10.06
C LYS A 140 4.10 -9.78 11.26
N VAL A 141 3.17 -9.52 12.17
CA VAL A 141 2.92 -10.37 13.35
C VAL A 141 2.43 -11.76 12.94
N GLU A 142 1.53 -11.85 11.94
CA GLU A 142 1.05 -13.13 11.41
C GLU A 142 2.19 -13.93 10.78
N LEU A 143 3.02 -13.29 9.95
CA LEU A 143 4.22 -13.92 9.37
C LEU A 143 5.19 -14.41 10.45
N GLU A 144 5.45 -13.62 11.48
CA GLU A 144 6.29 -14.04 12.59
C GLU A 144 5.68 -15.23 13.35
N HIS A 145 4.36 -15.26 13.52
CA HIS A 145 3.67 -16.39 14.14
C HIS A 145 3.81 -17.66 13.29
N SER A 146 3.55 -17.59 11.98
CA SER A 146 3.75 -18.71 11.07
C SER A 146 5.21 -19.18 11.03
N GLN A 147 6.18 -18.27 11.06
CA GLN A 147 7.61 -18.62 11.15
C GLN A 147 7.94 -19.37 12.45
N ARG A 148 7.40 -18.94 13.60
CA ARG A 148 7.58 -19.65 14.87
C ARG A 148 6.99 -21.06 14.81
N GLN A 149 5.80 -21.21 14.24
CA GLN A 149 5.17 -22.52 14.04
C GLN A 149 5.99 -23.42 13.13
N LEU A 150 6.48 -22.91 11.99
CA LEU A 150 7.31 -23.67 11.06
C LEU A 150 8.59 -24.16 11.73
N LYS A 151 9.27 -23.31 12.49
CA LYS A 151 10.46 -23.71 13.27
C LYS A 151 10.15 -24.82 14.28
N HIS A 152 8.99 -24.76 14.93
CA HIS A 152 8.57 -25.82 15.85
C HIS A 152 8.31 -27.14 15.13
N ARG A 153 7.58 -27.11 14.00
CA ARG A 153 7.33 -28.31 13.17
C ARG A 153 8.62 -28.87 12.57
N GLU A 154 9.55 -28.02 12.16
CA GLU A 154 10.86 -28.43 11.67
C GLU A 154 11.66 -29.15 12.76
N TRP A 155 11.65 -28.63 13.99
CA TRP A 155 12.26 -29.30 15.13
C TRP A 155 11.64 -30.67 15.42
N GLU A 156 10.31 -30.80 15.37
CA GLU A 156 9.62 -32.09 15.53
C GLU A 156 10.01 -33.10 14.44
N VAL A 157 10.05 -32.66 13.18
CA VAL A 157 10.46 -33.51 12.05
C VAL A 157 11.92 -33.96 12.21
N ASN A 158 12.80 -33.08 12.65
CA ASN A 158 14.20 -33.43 12.90
C ASN A 158 14.32 -34.49 14.00
N GLN A 159 13.59 -34.34 15.11
CA GLN A 159 13.56 -35.37 16.16
C GLN A 159 13.03 -36.71 15.66
N LEU A 160 11.97 -36.70 14.85
CA LEU A 160 11.42 -37.93 14.28
C LEU A 160 12.40 -38.58 13.31
N ARG A 161 13.12 -37.79 12.52
CA ARG A 161 14.18 -38.27 11.61
C ARG A 161 15.33 -38.89 12.38
N GLU A 162 15.76 -38.28 13.50
CA GLU A 162 16.79 -38.85 14.39
C GLU A 162 16.34 -40.21 14.94
N LYS A 163 15.12 -40.30 15.51
CA LYS A 163 14.58 -41.59 16.00
C LYS A 163 14.47 -42.65 14.90
N LEU A 164 14.10 -42.26 13.69
CA LEU A 164 14.03 -43.18 12.55
C LEU A 164 15.43 -43.70 12.19
N SER A 165 16.45 -42.83 12.26
CA SER A 165 17.85 -43.23 12.01
C SER A 165 18.36 -44.19 13.08
N GLU A 166 18.02 -43.97 14.35
CA GLU A 166 18.34 -44.89 15.45
C GLU A 166 17.69 -46.26 15.26
N MET A 167 16.39 -46.29 14.91
CA MET A 167 15.70 -47.54 14.61
C MET A 167 16.29 -48.24 13.38
N SER A 168 16.67 -47.50 12.33
CA SER A 168 17.30 -48.07 11.14
C SER A 168 18.62 -48.76 11.50
N ASN A 169 19.49 -48.09 12.27
CA ASN A 169 20.76 -48.68 12.72
C ASN A 169 20.53 -49.96 13.54
N LEU A 170 19.54 -49.95 14.45
CA LEU A 170 19.20 -51.13 15.25
C LEU A 170 18.71 -52.30 14.39
N VAL A 171 17.91 -52.03 13.35
CA VAL A 171 17.46 -53.06 12.39
C VAL A 171 18.66 -53.61 11.62
N GLU A 172 19.55 -52.75 11.12
CA GLU A 172 20.78 -53.16 10.44
C GLU A 172 21.65 -54.07 11.33
N GLU A 173 21.84 -53.71 12.61
CA GLU A 173 22.57 -54.52 13.59
C GLU A 173 21.92 -55.89 13.83
N LYS A 174 20.58 -55.93 13.97
CA LYS A 174 19.85 -57.19 14.16
C LYS A 174 19.92 -58.05 12.91
N ASP A 175 19.84 -57.47 11.72
CA ASP A 175 20.00 -58.17 10.45
C ASP A 175 21.41 -58.75 10.29
N GLN A 176 22.45 -58.01 10.69
CA GLN A 176 23.83 -58.52 10.72
C GLN A 176 23.98 -59.68 11.71
N ALA A 177 23.43 -59.56 12.93
CA ALA A 177 23.46 -60.62 13.92
C ALA A 177 22.71 -61.88 13.47
N LEU A 178 21.55 -61.72 12.81
CA LEU A 178 20.79 -62.82 12.23
C LEU A 178 21.58 -63.53 11.12
N LYS A 179 22.25 -62.78 10.23
CA LYS A 179 23.13 -63.35 9.21
C LYS A 179 24.29 -64.13 9.83
N ALA A 180 24.94 -63.59 10.86
CA ALA A 180 26.02 -64.28 11.58
C ALA A 180 25.53 -65.58 12.25
N ALA A 181 24.35 -65.56 12.87
CA ALA A 181 23.74 -66.74 13.46
C ALA A 181 23.37 -67.80 12.40
N ASP A 182 22.85 -67.39 11.24
CA ASP A 182 22.56 -68.32 10.12
C ASP A 182 23.86 -68.93 9.56
N GLU A 183 24.94 -68.16 9.45
CA GLU A 183 26.26 -68.65 9.06
C GLU A 183 26.85 -69.65 10.07
N GLU A 184 26.69 -69.40 11.38
CA GLU A 184 27.10 -70.34 12.44
C GLU A 184 26.30 -71.65 12.38
N LEU A 185 24.98 -71.57 12.16
CA LEU A 185 24.13 -72.75 11.95
C LEU A 185 24.54 -73.53 10.69
N ARG A 186 24.88 -72.84 9.60
CA ARG A 186 25.40 -73.49 8.39
C ARG A 186 26.74 -74.16 8.64
N TYR A 187 27.65 -73.52 9.36
CA TYR A 187 28.97 -74.06 9.70
C TYR A 187 28.87 -75.29 10.61
N THR A 188 28.00 -75.27 11.63
CA THR A 188 27.76 -76.42 12.50
C THR A 188 27.12 -77.60 11.75
N LEU A 189 26.24 -77.32 10.78
CA LEU A 189 25.60 -78.34 9.94
C LEU A 189 26.56 -78.95 8.88
N THR A 190 27.50 -78.17 8.35
CA THR A 190 28.48 -78.62 7.34
C THR A 190 29.83 -79.07 7.90
N SER A 191 30.08 -78.86 9.20
CA SER A 191 31.28 -79.36 9.88
C SER A 191 31.27 -80.90 9.98
N PRO A 192 32.38 -81.61 9.68
CA PRO A 192 32.46 -83.07 9.65
C PRO A 192 32.21 -83.79 11.00
N LYS A 193 31.93 -83.07 12.08
CA LYS A 193 31.65 -83.63 13.41
C LYS A 193 30.15 -83.75 13.73
N ALA A 194 29.26 -83.19 12.92
CA ALA A 194 27.80 -83.32 13.11
C ALA A 194 27.21 -84.68 12.64
N SER A 195 28.01 -85.56 12.04
CA SER A 195 27.62 -86.94 11.69
C SER A 195 28.12 -88.02 12.65
N GLN A 196 28.61 -87.66 13.85
CA GLN A 196 28.95 -88.65 14.88
C GLN A 196 28.48 -88.20 16.27
N MET A 197 27.17 -88.28 16.51
CA MET A 197 26.63 -88.51 17.85
C MET A 197 25.42 -89.46 17.74
N PRO A 198 25.53 -90.70 18.27
CA PRO A 198 24.45 -91.66 18.20
C PRO A 198 23.36 -91.34 19.23
N LEU A 199 22.10 -91.42 18.78
CA LEU A 199 20.94 -91.66 19.64
C LEU A 199 21.26 -92.84 20.58
N ARG A 200 21.46 -92.56 21.86
CA ARG A 200 21.29 -93.54 22.94
C ARG A 200 20.23 -93.03 23.89
N PHE A 201 19.06 -93.64 23.81
CA PHE A 201 18.08 -93.62 24.89
C PHE A 201 18.63 -94.42 26.07
N SER A 202 18.55 -93.84 27.27
CA SER A 202 18.49 -94.60 28.52
C SER A 202 17.25 -94.13 29.29
N PRO A 203 16.43 -95.06 29.83
CA PRO A 203 15.18 -94.75 30.52
C PRO A 203 15.45 -94.47 31.99
N GLU A 204 14.87 -93.39 32.52
CA GLU A 204 14.44 -93.21 33.93
C GLU A 204 14.23 -91.72 34.21
N GLN A 205 12.98 -91.25 34.18
CA GLN A 205 12.31 -90.59 35.30
C GLN A 205 11.01 -89.94 34.81
N LYS A 206 9.95 -90.23 35.58
CA LYS A 206 8.57 -89.84 35.36
C LYS A 206 8.45 -88.33 35.24
N ALA A 207 8.03 -87.85 34.07
CA ALA A 207 7.58 -86.47 33.90
C ALA A 207 6.26 -86.28 34.67
N HIS A 208 6.36 -85.72 35.87
CA HIS A 208 5.25 -85.03 36.49
C HIS A 208 4.99 -83.77 35.68
N VAL A 209 3.91 -83.79 34.90
CA VAL A 209 3.27 -82.58 34.39
C VAL A 209 2.87 -81.74 35.60
N ARG A 210 3.56 -80.61 35.83
CA ARG A 210 3.08 -79.54 36.70
C ARG A 210 2.58 -78.40 35.82
N VAL A 211 1.31 -78.53 35.44
CA VAL A 211 0.45 -77.36 35.28
C VAL A 211 0.33 -76.75 36.68
N SER A 212 0.77 -75.50 36.86
CA SER A 212 0.33 -74.67 37.97
C SER A 212 -0.06 -73.31 37.42
N GLY A 213 -1.34 -73.18 37.05
CA GLY A 213 -2.01 -71.93 37.34
C GLY A 213 -2.21 -71.82 38.85
N TRP A 214 -2.42 -70.59 39.35
CA TRP A 214 -3.40 -70.31 40.38
C TRP A 214 -3.63 -68.80 40.49
N SER A 215 -4.90 -68.44 40.41
CA SER A 215 -5.44 -67.21 40.96
C SER A 215 -5.58 -67.34 42.48
N SER A 216 -5.43 -66.20 43.15
CA SER A 216 -6.08 -65.76 44.40
C SER A 216 -5.78 -66.50 45.72
N ALA A 217 -5.19 -65.77 46.68
CA ALA A 217 -5.76 -65.58 48.03
C ALA A 217 -4.93 -64.59 48.89
N LEU A 218 -5.57 -63.47 49.24
CA LEU A 218 -5.61 -62.75 50.54
C LEU A 218 -4.52 -63.02 51.62
N ASN A 219 -3.75 -61.96 51.96
CA ASN A 219 -3.36 -61.35 53.28
C ASN A 219 -3.11 -62.24 54.54
N PRO A 220 -2.44 -61.78 55.65
CA PRO A 220 -2.01 -60.41 56.06
C PRO A 220 -0.62 -60.25 56.77
N MET A 221 -0.24 -58.97 56.99
CA MET A 221 0.46 -58.37 58.16
C MET A 221 1.93 -58.69 58.57
N GLN A 222 2.70 -57.59 58.65
CA GLN A 222 3.70 -57.16 59.68
C GLN A 222 4.94 -58.04 59.92
N THR A 223 6.17 -57.56 60.18
CA THR A 223 6.69 -56.30 60.73
C THR A 223 8.20 -56.23 60.39
N GLY A 224 8.80 -55.05 60.54
CA GLY A 224 10.12 -54.67 60.03
C GLY A 224 11.36 -55.46 60.48
N GLN A 225 12.42 -55.33 59.69
CA GLN A 225 13.77 -54.93 60.14
C GLN A 225 14.65 -54.61 58.91
N GLU A 226 15.33 -53.46 58.98
CA GLU A 226 16.47 -53.01 58.16
C GLU A 226 17.68 -53.98 58.32
N PRO A 227 18.61 -54.14 57.34
CA PRO A 227 19.51 -53.06 56.96
C PRO A 227 19.91 -52.93 55.47
N VAL A 228 20.32 -51.70 55.18
CA VAL A 228 20.91 -51.16 53.96
C VAL A 228 22.29 -51.78 53.66
N PHE A 229 22.48 -52.35 52.47
CA PHE A 229 23.46 -51.91 51.46
C PHE A 229 23.39 -52.79 50.20
N PHE A 230 22.53 -52.45 49.23
CA PHE A 230 22.88 -52.45 47.81
C PHE A 230 22.02 -51.38 47.13
N GLN A 231 22.70 -50.60 46.31
CA GLN A 231 22.27 -49.36 45.70
C GLN A 231 21.23 -49.65 44.62
N GLU A 232 19.95 -49.39 44.91
CA GLU A 232 18.86 -49.39 43.93
C GLU A 232 18.45 -47.92 43.67
N PRO A 233 18.36 -47.48 42.41
CA PRO A 233 18.10 -46.07 42.07
C PRO A 233 16.71 -45.64 42.59
N PRO A 234 16.57 -44.41 43.11
CA PRO A 234 15.34 -43.93 43.70
C PRO A 234 14.23 -43.85 42.65
N SER A 235 13.02 -44.19 43.09
CA SER A 235 11.79 -44.17 42.30
C SER A 235 11.46 -42.77 41.78
N ASP A 236 12.06 -42.42 40.65
CA ASP A 236 11.97 -41.14 39.96
C ASP A 236 10.53 -40.80 39.53
N LEU A 237 9.65 -41.80 39.43
CA LEU A 237 8.25 -41.64 39.02
C LEU A 237 7.35 -41.06 40.13
N ALA A 238 7.62 -41.34 41.41
CA ALA A 238 6.85 -40.79 42.52
C ALA A 238 7.22 -39.32 42.78
N GLU A 239 8.49 -38.97 42.57
CA GLU A 239 9.00 -37.61 42.66
C GLU A 239 8.56 -36.75 41.45
N LEU A 240 8.47 -37.34 40.25
CA LEU A 240 7.83 -36.71 39.09
C LEU A 240 6.33 -36.48 39.32
N GLY A 241 5.63 -37.46 39.91
CA GLY A 241 4.22 -37.35 40.26
C GLY A 241 3.93 -36.26 41.30
N ALA A 242 4.82 -36.06 42.27
CA ALA A 242 4.74 -34.98 43.25
C ALA A 242 5.04 -33.60 42.62
N LYS A 243 6.03 -33.51 41.71
CA LYS A 243 6.32 -32.29 40.93
C LYS A 243 5.14 -31.89 40.03
N CYS A 244 4.45 -32.85 39.42
CA CYS A 244 3.30 -32.59 38.54
C CYS A 244 2.08 -31.99 39.25
N ARG A 245 1.91 -32.18 40.57
CA ARG A 245 0.81 -31.54 41.32
C ARG A 245 1.07 -30.06 41.64
N GLY A 246 2.33 -29.63 41.68
CA GLY A 246 2.71 -28.23 41.90
C GLY A 246 2.83 -27.41 40.61
N LEU A 247 3.32 -28.02 39.52
CA LEU A 247 3.61 -27.31 38.26
C LEU A 247 2.38 -26.67 37.60
N ARG A 248 1.20 -27.29 37.71
CA ARG A 248 -0.04 -26.66 37.20
C ARG A 248 -0.45 -25.44 38.02
N HIS A 249 -0.21 -25.48 39.33
CA HIS A 249 -0.51 -24.36 40.21
C HIS A 249 0.51 -23.23 40.04
N GLU A 250 1.80 -23.56 39.92
CA GLU A 250 2.87 -22.61 39.63
C GLU A 250 2.67 -21.95 38.26
N GLU A 251 2.31 -22.71 37.22
CA GLU A 251 1.93 -22.15 35.92
C GLU A 251 0.70 -21.25 36.01
N THR A 252 -0.28 -21.60 36.84
CA THR A 252 -1.48 -20.76 37.03
C THR A 252 -1.12 -19.47 37.75
N ILE A 253 -0.29 -19.53 38.79
CA ILE A 253 0.24 -18.37 39.50
C ILE A 253 1.07 -17.50 38.55
N GLN A 254 1.88 -18.12 37.68
CA GLN A 254 2.71 -17.42 36.72
C GLN A 254 1.85 -16.71 35.66
N ARG A 255 0.86 -17.40 35.08
CA ARG A 255 -0.13 -16.78 34.18
C ARG A 255 -0.93 -15.66 34.85
N GLN A 256 -1.27 -15.81 36.13
CA GLN A 256 -1.95 -14.77 36.91
C GLN A 256 -1.03 -13.57 37.19
N LYS A 257 0.26 -13.79 37.50
CA LYS A 257 1.26 -12.74 37.67
C LYS A 257 1.51 -11.98 36.36
N GLU A 258 1.60 -12.69 35.24
CA GLU A 258 1.75 -12.12 33.90
C GLU A 258 0.52 -11.31 33.51
N GLY A 259 -0.69 -11.85 33.70
CA GLY A 259 -1.93 -11.12 33.46
C GLY A 259 -2.08 -9.87 34.34
N LEU A 260 -1.66 -9.93 35.61
CA LEU A 260 -1.63 -8.76 36.50
C LEU A 260 -0.57 -7.73 36.08
N ALA A 261 0.59 -8.17 35.58
CA ALA A 261 1.62 -7.27 35.05
C ALA A 261 1.12 -6.54 33.79
N GLU A 262 0.48 -7.27 32.87
CA GLU A 262 -0.16 -6.73 31.67
C GLU A 262 -1.27 -5.74 32.04
N LEU A 263 -2.13 -6.07 33.02
CA LEU A 263 -3.18 -5.17 33.48
C LEU A 263 -2.60 -3.89 34.09
N ARG A 264 -1.55 -3.98 34.92
CA ARG A 264 -0.86 -2.83 35.49
C ARG A 264 -0.21 -1.97 34.40
N GLU A 265 0.33 -2.57 33.35
CA GLU A 265 0.89 -1.84 32.21
C GLU A 265 -0.20 -1.14 31.38
N ARG A 266 -1.33 -1.81 31.12
CA ARG A 266 -2.51 -1.21 30.48
C ARG A 266 -3.09 -0.07 31.31
N VAL A 267 -3.22 -0.22 32.62
CA VAL A 267 -3.65 0.86 33.52
C VAL A 267 -2.65 2.02 33.47
N LYS A 268 -1.35 1.76 33.52
CA LYS A 268 -0.31 2.80 33.37
C LYS A 268 -0.37 3.51 32.01
N MET A 269 -0.69 2.80 30.94
CA MET A 269 -0.89 3.37 29.59
C MET A 269 -2.17 4.21 29.52
N LEU A 270 -3.24 3.76 30.17
CA LEU A 270 -4.50 4.49 30.27
C LEU A 270 -4.39 5.73 31.17
N GLU A 271 -3.67 5.66 32.29
CA GLU A 271 -3.37 6.79 33.16
C GLU A 271 -2.48 7.82 32.45
N LYS A 272 -1.49 7.37 31.66
CA LYS A 272 -0.71 8.26 30.77
C LYS A 272 -1.57 8.93 29.69
N ARG A 273 -2.61 8.24 29.18
CA ARG A 273 -3.60 8.80 28.25
C ARG A 273 -4.64 9.69 28.93
N GLN A 274 -4.92 9.50 30.21
CA GLN A 274 -5.87 10.31 30.97
C GLN A 274 -5.22 11.56 31.60
N CYS A 275 -3.92 11.52 31.90
CA CYS A 275 -3.14 12.71 32.31
C CYS A 275 -2.96 13.76 31.21
N SER A 276 -3.33 13.49 29.96
CA SER A 276 -3.38 14.48 28.88
C SER A 276 -4.77 15.14 28.71
N GLY A 277 -5.75 14.80 29.56
CA GLY A 277 -7.15 15.20 29.37
C GLY A 277 -7.92 15.54 30.64
N ALA A 278 -7.35 16.37 31.53
CA ALA A 278 -7.97 17.25 32.56
C ALA A 278 -6.91 17.41 33.67
N VAL A 279 -6.36 18.59 33.96
CA VAL A 279 -7.00 19.71 34.64
C VAL A 279 -6.17 20.98 34.39
N LYS A 280 -6.84 22.07 33.97
CA LYS A 280 -6.31 23.43 34.17
C LYS A 280 -6.24 23.69 35.68
N SER A 281 -5.04 23.76 36.25
CA SER A 281 -4.67 24.81 37.20
C SER A 281 -3.25 24.63 37.74
N SER A 282 -2.54 25.75 37.68
CA SER A 282 -1.39 26.19 38.50
C SER A 282 0.01 25.59 38.28
N SER A 283 0.94 26.54 38.13
CA SER A 283 2.36 26.56 38.50
C SER A 283 3.41 25.93 37.57
N GLU A 284 4.10 26.81 36.82
CA GLU A 284 5.58 26.83 36.76
C GLU A 284 6.19 26.72 38.19
N PRO A 285 7.42 26.19 38.40
CA PRO A 285 8.62 26.61 37.65
C PRO A 285 9.81 25.61 37.51
N LEU A 286 10.84 26.07 36.76
CA LEU A 286 12.28 25.91 37.02
C LEU A 286 13.06 24.61 36.63
N VAL A 287 14.07 24.83 35.76
CA VAL A 287 15.51 24.45 35.89
C VAL A 287 16.02 23.03 35.57
N VAL A 288 16.83 22.99 34.49
CA VAL A 288 18.17 22.35 34.31
C VAL A 288 18.34 20.82 34.43
N ARG A 289 18.74 20.20 33.30
CA ARG A 289 19.94 19.32 33.15
C ARG A 289 20.03 18.89 31.67
N ILE A 290 20.91 19.43 30.82
CA ILE A 290 22.36 19.20 30.66
C ILE A 290 22.74 17.72 30.42
N LYS A 291 23.43 17.51 29.27
CA LYS A 291 24.39 16.44 28.90
C LYS A 291 23.80 15.09 28.47
N ASP A 292 24.20 14.44 27.36
CA ASP A 292 25.50 14.36 26.70
C ASP A 292 25.43 14.11 25.17
N LEU A 293 26.43 14.62 24.45
CA LEU A 293 26.91 14.17 23.13
C LEU A 293 28.30 13.52 23.38
N PRO A 294 28.78 12.56 22.55
CA PRO A 294 29.75 12.91 21.50
C PRO A 294 29.63 12.03 20.23
N GLU A 295 29.68 12.61 19.02
CA GLU A 295 30.87 12.83 18.17
C GLU A 295 31.67 11.58 17.76
N LYS A 296 31.63 11.28 16.45
CA LYS A 296 32.78 10.77 15.67
C LYS A 296 32.98 11.69 14.47
N ILE A 297 34.15 12.31 14.47
CA ILE A 297 34.74 13.19 13.46
C ILE A 297 35.49 12.33 12.42
N VAL A 298 35.86 12.98 11.31
CA VAL A 298 36.92 12.65 10.31
C VAL A 298 36.28 12.19 8.99
N GLN A 299 36.36 12.91 7.85
CA GLN A 299 37.50 13.67 7.31
C GLN A 299 37.07 14.70 6.22
N GLN A 300 37.59 15.93 6.37
CA GLN A 300 38.18 16.79 5.32
C GLN A 300 37.39 17.12 4.02
N ARG A 301 36.97 18.38 3.89
CA ARG A 301 37.57 19.37 2.95
C ARG A 301 36.91 20.74 3.14
N GLY A 302 37.54 21.57 3.97
CA GLY A 302 37.39 23.02 3.86
C GLY A 302 38.49 23.53 2.95
N LEU A 303 38.12 24.35 1.95
CA LEU A 303 38.71 25.66 1.68
C LEU A 303 38.36 26.14 0.26
N GLN A 304 37.96 27.41 0.24
CA GLN A 304 38.04 28.37 -0.85
C GLN A 304 37.04 28.25 -2.01
N LEU A 305 36.02 29.10 -1.86
CA LEU A 305 35.47 29.93 -2.91
C LEU A 305 36.62 30.49 -3.77
N GLU A 306 36.75 30.00 -5.00
CA GLU A 306 37.61 30.58 -6.04
C GLU A 306 36.69 31.08 -7.16
N PRO A 307 36.69 32.39 -7.45
CA PRO A 307 36.08 32.97 -8.64
C PRO A 307 37.03 32.84 -9.84
N ALA A 308 36.56 32.21 -10.91
CA ALA A 308 37.35 32.06 -12.13
C ALA A 308 37.67 33.42 -12.81
N PRO A 309 38.83 33.53 -13.48
CA PRO A 309 39.57 34.77 -13.61
C PRO A 309 39.27 35.57 -14.88
N VAL A 310 39.39 36.89 -14.72
CA VAL A 310 39.50 37.88 -15.79
C VAL A 310 40.81 37.64 -16.54
N LEU A 311 40.73 37.36 -17.84
CA LEU A 311 41.88 37.40 -18.74
C LEU A 311 42.21 38.88 -19.05
N GLY A 312 43.10 39.46 -18.25
CA GLY A 312 43.82 40.68 -18.58
C GLY A 312 45.24 40.31 -19.00
N GLU A 313 45.54 40.43 -20.30
CA GLU A 313 46.92 40.46 -20.76
C GLU A 313 47.52 41.84 -20.47
N ASN A 314 48.57 41.77 -19.66
CA ASN A 314 49.53 42.80 -19.28
C ASN A 314 49.91 43.74 -20.43
N LEU A 315 50.10 45.03 -20.16
CA LEU A 315 51.33 45.74 -20.55
C LEU A 315 51.54 46.99 -19.67
N LYS A 316 52.80 47.19 -19.31
CA LYS A 316 53.31 48.04 -18.24
C LYS A 316 53.28 49.54 -18.59
N ALA A 317 53.11 50.35 -17.57
CA ALA A 317 53.46 51.76 -17.58
C ALA A 317 54.99 51.93 -17.76
N GLY A 318 55.38 52.55 -18.88
CA GLY A 318 56.73 53.05 -19.15
C GLY A 318 56.65 54.51 -19.55
N LYS A 319 57.48 55.34 -18.91
CA LYS A 319 57.61 56.79 -19.13
C LYS A 319 57.93 57.14 -20.58
N VAL A 320 57.36 58.28 -20.98
CA VAL A 320 57.64 59.17 -22.13
C VAL A 320 59.12 59.21 -22.57
N PRO A 321 59.38 59.33 -23.88
CA PRO A 321 60.11 60.52 -24.34
C PRO A 321 59.29 61.35 -25.32
N ASP A 322 59.32 62.66 -25.08
CA ASP A 322 58.88 63.71 -25.99
C ASP A 322 59.40 63.44 -27.39
N HIS A 323 58.52 63.44 -28.40
CA HIS A 323 58.79 64.07 -29.70
C HIS A 323 57.46 64.26 -30.44
N VAL A 324 57.12 65.53 -30.62
CA VAL A 324 56.08 66.00 -31.54
C VAL A 324 56.53 65.70 -32.98
N PRO A 325 55.63 65.16 -33.83
CA PRO A 325 55.53 65.66 -35.18
C PRO A 325 54.12 66.18 -35.42
N ASN A 326 54.06 67.50 -35.59
CA ASN A 326 52.99 68.20 -36.25
C ASN A 326 52.66 67.50 -37.58
N GLY A 327 51.43 67.05 -37.75
CA GLY A 327 51.01 66.25 -38.91
C GLY A 327 49.49 66.10 -38.95
N SER A 328 48.83 67.15 -39.42
CA SER A 328 47.38 67.30 -39.59
C SER A 328 46.76 66.29 -40.58
N SER A 329 46.54 65.04 -40.17
CA SER A 329 45.74 64.09 -40.97
C SER A 329 44.96 63.01 -40.18
N PHE A 330 44.81 63.14 -38.85
CA PHE A 330 44.19 62.09 -38.01
C PHE A 330 42.81 62.42 -37.41
N ARG A 331 42.14 63.50 -37.87
CA ARG A 331 40.80 63.86 -37.36
C ARG A 331 39.65 63.21 -38.12
N ILE A 332 39.85 62.88 -39.39
CA ILE A 332 38.76 62.35 -40.22
C ILE A 332 38.50 60.88 -39.86
N THR A 333 39.56 60.06 -39.72
CA THR A 333 39.45 58.62 -39.39
C THR A 333 38.89 58.34 -37.98
N ASN A 334 39.28 59.10 -36.96
CA ASN A 334 38.75 58.92 -35.61
C ASN A 334 37.27 59.33 -35.49
N SER A 335 36.82 60.29 -36.31
CA SER A 335 35.42 60.70 -36.33
C SER A 335 34.53 59.65 -37.00
N THR A 336 34.99 59.02 -38.08
CA THR A 336 34.28 57.89 -38.71
C THR A 336 34.29 56.66 -37.81
N VAL A 337 35.44 56.30 -37.21
CA VAL A 337 35.52 55.16 -36.29
C VAL A 337 34.65 55.39 -35.04
N SER A 338 34.61 56.62 -34.50
CA SER A 338 33.72 56.95 -33.37
C SER A 338 32.24 56.95 -33.73
N LEU A 339 31.89 57.26 -34.98
CA LEU A 339 30.52 57.22 -35.49
C LEU A 339 30.07 55.77 -35.74
N GLU A 340 30.91 54.97 -36.39
CA GLU A 340 30.66 53.54 -36.64
C GLU A 340 30.51 52.76 -35.33
N MET A 341 31.30 53.07 -34.29
CA MET A 341 31.14 52.46 -32.97
C MET A 341 29.85 52.88 -32.26
N ALA A 342 29.39 54.13 -32.44
CA ALA A 342 28.12 54.60 -31.89
C ALA A 342 26.93 53.91 -32.59
N GLU A 343 26.96 53.83 -33.92
CA GLU A 343 25.93 53.13 -34.72
C GLU A 343 25.85 51.63 -34.37
N ALA A 344 26.99 50.97 -34.14
CA ALA A 344 27.03 49.58 -33.73
C ALA A 344 26.40 49.36 -32.33
N THR A 345 26.66 50.27 -31.38
CA THR A 345 26.04 50.20 -30.05
C THR A 345 24.54 50.46 -30.09
N ASP A 346 24.10 51.34 -30.98
CA ASP A 346 22.69 51.69 -31.17
C ASP A 346 21.89 50.54 -31.77
N LEU A 347 22.47 49.85 -32.77
CA LEU A 347 21.89 48.65 -33.35
C LEU A 347 21.78 47.53 -32.30
N GLY A 348 22.82 47.33 -31.49
CA GLY A 348 22.82 46.33 -30.41
C GLY A 348 21.75 46.63 -29.35
N GLU A 349 21.56 47.89 -28.99
CA GLU A 349 20.50 48.31 -28.06
C GLU A 349 19.11 48.08 -28.65
N LYS A 350 18.90 48.43 -29.93
CA LYS A 350 17.63 48.19 -30.61
C LYS A 350 17.28 46.70 -30.62
N MET A 351 18.23 45.85 -31.00
CA MET A 351 18.04 44.40 -30.99
C MET A 351 17.69 43.86 -29.60
N TYR A 352 18.35 44.36 -28.55
CA TYR A 352 18.01 43.99 -27.18
C TYR A 352 16.57 44.35 -26.82
N LEU A 353 16.14 45.57 -27.15
CA LEU A 353 14.77 46.03 -26.88
C LEU A 353 13.73 45.23 -27.66
N ASP A 354 14.00 44.91 -28.92
CA ASP A 354 13.13 44.09 -29.77
C ASP A 354 12.98 42.66 -29.20
N VAL A 355 14.09 42.03 -28.80
CA VAL A 355 14.09 40.68 -28.20
C VAL A 355 13.35 40.67 -26.87
N ILE A 356 13.61 41.64 -26.00
CA ILE A 356 12.95 41.73 -24.69
C ILE A 356 11.48 42.07 -24.82
N GLY A 357 11.10 42.92 -25.78
CA GLY A 357 9.71 43.21 -26.12
C GLY A 357 8.96 41.99 -26.63
N ALA A 358 9.57 41.22 -27.55
CA ALA A 358 9.01 39.97 -28.05
C ALA A 358 8.87 38.91 -26.94
N LEU A 359 9.90 38.72 -26.11
CA LEU A 359 9.87 37.83 -24.95
C LEU A 359 8.79 38.23 -23.94
N GLY A 360 8.69 39.52 -23.63
CA GLY A 360 7.65 40.06 -22.74
C GLY A 360 6.24 39.77 -23.26
N SER A 361 6.03 39.96 -24.57
CA SER A 361 4.76 39.69 -25.24
C SER A 361 4.41 38.19 -25.21
N LEU A 362 5.37 37.32 -25.54
CA LEU A 362 5.19 35.85 -25.49
C LEU A 362 4.87 35.34 -24.09
N MET A 363 5.45 35.97 -23.07
CA MET A 363 5.24 35.60 -21.67
C MET A 363 4.03 36.29 -21.03
N GLU A 364 3.25 37.05 -21.81
CA GLU A 364 2.10 37.87 -21.39
C GLU A 364 2.43 38.77 -20.18
N MET A 365 3.63 39.33 -20.17
CA MET A 365 4.05 40.27 -19.14
C MET A 365 3.59 41.68 -19.52
N LYS A 366 2.97 42.39 -18.55
CA LYS A 366 2.74 43.83 -18.67
C LYS A 366 4.08 44.53 -18.91
N GLU A 367 4.04 45.63 -19.67
CA GLU A 367 5.18 46.43 -20.13
C GLU A 367 6.39 46.35 -19.18
N LEU A 368 7.50 45.84 -19.70
CA LEU A 368 8.75 45.72 -18.96
C LEU A 368 9.33 47.11 -18.71
N SER A 369 9.85 47.36 -17.51
CA SER A 369 10.48 48.65 -17.20
C SER A 369 11.84 48.78 -17.88
N GLY A 370 12.24 50.00 -18.25
CA GLY A 370 13.56 50.29 -18.80
C GLY A 370 13.69 50.11 -20.32
N MET A 371 12.58 50.18 -21.07
CA MET A 371 12.56 50.04 -22.53
C MET A 371 12.96 51.33 -23.30
N GLN A 372 13.58 52.28 -22.60
CA GLN A 372 14.00 53.56 -23.17
C GLN A 372 15.44 53.44 -23.72
N PRO A 373 15.76 54.02 -24.90
CA PRO A 373 17.12 54.06 -25.43
C PRO A 373 18.09 54.84 -24.53
N LEU A 374 19.36 54.41 -24.47
CA LEU A 374 20.39 55.00 -23.59
C LEU A 374 21.15 56.18 -24.22
N GLN A 375 21.06 56.37 -25.54
CA GLN A 375 21.85 57.33 -26.34
C GLN A 375 21.87 58.78 -25.81
N HIS A 376 20.75 59.25 -25.24
CA HIS A 376 20.57 60.67 -24.87
C HIS A 376 20.39 60.88 -23.36
N LEU A 377 20.68 59.85 -22.55
CA LEU A 377 20.42 59.90 -21.11
C LEU A 377 21.70 60.28 -20.31
N PRO A 378 21.57 61.16 -19.30
CA PRO A 378 22.67 61.43 -18.38
C PRO A 378 23.05 60.19 -17.59
N GLN A 379 24.29 60.14 -17.10
CA GLN A 379 24.89 58.93 -16.50
C GLN A 379 24.07 58.33 -15.35
N GLU A 380 23.48 59.17 -14.50
CA GLU A 380 22.61 58.75 -13.40
C GLU A 380 21.34 58.05 -13.91
N ARG A 381 20.68 58.62 -14.93
CA ARG A 381 19.52 58.00 -15.59
C ARG A 381 19.87 56.70 -16.31
N ARG A 382 21.07 56.59 -16.89
CA ARG A 382 21.55 55.34 -17.50
C ARG A 382 21.70 54.22 -16.45
N ALA A 383 22.20 54.54 -15.26
CA ALA A 383 22.27 53.58 -14.15
C ALA A 383 20.88 53.14 -13.67
N GLU A 384 19.91 54.08 -13.59
CA GLU A 384 18.52 53.77 -13.26
C GLU A 384 17.86 52.84 -14.28
N VAL A 385 18.00 53.13 -15.58
CA VAL A 385 17.48 52.27 -16.67
C VAL A 385 18.16 50.90 -16.65
N GLY A 386 19.47 50.84 -16.38
CA GLY A 386 20.20 49.58 -16.20
C GLY A 386 19.60 48.71 -15.08
N LEU A 387 19.30 49.31 -13.92
CA LEU A 387 18.65 48.60 -12.81
C LEU A 387 17.22 48.15 -13.16
N GLN A 388 16.46 48.96 -13.89
CA GLN A 388 15.12 48.60 -14.37
C GLN A 388 15.16 47.42 -15.34
N ARG A 389 16.11 47.42 -16.29
CA ARG A 389 16.35 46.30 -17.22
C ARG A 389 16.75 45.03 -16.48
N GLN A 390 17.62 45.13 -15.47
CA GLN A 390 18.01 43.99 -14.64
C GLN A 390 16.81 43.40 -13.88
N LYS A 391 15.97 44.24 -13.28
CA LYS A 391 14.73 43.80 -12.61
C LYS A 391 13.75 43.15 -13.58
N ALA A 392 13.60 43.71 -14.79
CA ALA A 392 12.76 43.13 -15.84
C ALA A 392 13.25 41.73 -16.28
N LEU A 393 14.57 41.57 -16.47
CA LEU A 393 15.20 40.29 -16.76
C LEU A 393 14.98 39.27 -15.64
N GLU A 394 15.10 39.68 -14.38
CA GLU A 394 14.87 38.80 -13.24
C GLU A 394 13.40 38.32 -13.17
N LEU A 395 12.45 39.22 -13.46
CA LEU A 395 11.03 38.86 -13.55
C LEU A 395 10.75 37.88 -14.69
N LEU A 396 11.32 38.12 -15.87
CA LEU A 396 11.24 37.22 -17.02
C LEU A 396 11.80 35.84 -16.66
N TYR A 397 12.99 35.80 -16.05
CA TYR A 397 13.61 34.55 -15.63
C TYR A 397 12.74 33.77 -14.64
N LYS A 398 12.19 34.44 -13.62
CA LYS A 398 11.26 33.83 -12.66
C LYS A 398 10.02 33.29 -13.35
N LYS A 399 9.44 34.03 -14.30
CA LYS A 399 8.26 33.61 -15.07
C LYS A 399 8.58 32.37 -15.92
N ILE A 400 9.70 32.38 -16.66
CA ILE A 400 10.15 31.26 -17.49
C ILE A 400 10.37 30.02 -16.62
N ARG A 401 11.07 30.15 -15.49
CA ARG A 401 11.32 29.04 -14.56
C ARG A 401 10.03 28.46 -13.99
N ASN A 402 9.08 29.32 -13.62
CA ASN A 402 7.77 28.86 -13.15
C ASN A 402 6.98 28.12 -14.23
N LEU A 403 7.04 28.58 -15.48
CA LEU A 403 6.42 27.91 -16.61
C LEU A 403 7.08 26.56 -16.91
N GLN A 404 8.41 26.48 -16.84
CA GLN A 404 9.17 25.25 -17.00
C GLN A 404 8.76 24.21 -15.95
N VAL A 405 8.77 24.58 -14.66
CA VAL A 405 8.34 23.66 -13.58
C VAL A 405 6.88 23.23 -13.75
N ARG A 406 6.00 24.14 -14.19
CA ARG A 406 4.59 23.82 -14.46
C ARG A 406 4.44 22.87 -15.65
N LEU A 407 5.27 23.00 -16.67
CA LEU A 407 5.29 22.13 -17.83
C LEU A 407 5.80 20.73 -17.44
N GLU A 408 6.93 20.64 -16.75
CA GLU A 408 7.50 19.37 -16.25
C GLU A 408 6.47 18.58 -15.41
N ARG A 409 5.74 19.26 -14.52
CA ARG A 409 4.65 18.64 -13.75
C ARG A 409 3.50 18.14 -14.62
N LYS A 410 3.12 18.89 -15.67
CA LYS A 410 2.08 18.45 -16.61
C LYS A 410 2.54 17.25 -17.43
N GLU A 411 3.81 17.22 -17.85
CA GLU A 411 4.41 16.08 -18.57
C GLU A 411 4.49 14.83 -17.69
N GLU A 412 4.79 14.98 -16.40
CA GLU A 412 4.73 13.87 -15.44
C GLU A 412 3.31 13.30 -15.31
N VAL A 413 2.31 14.17 -15.13
CA VAL A 413 0.90 13.75 -15.09
C VAL A 413 0.46 13.09 -16.40
N LEU A 414 0.92 13.58 -17.55
CA LEU A 414 0.62 12.96 -18.85
C LEU A 414 1.24 11.56 -18.97
N ARG A 415 2.47 11.36 -18.49
CA ARG A 415 3.11 10.02 -18.45
C ARG A 415 2.32 9.04 -17.58
N ASP A 416 1.78 9.50 -16.44
CA ASP A 416 0.93 8.66 -15.59
C ASP A 416 -0.37 8.25 -16.31
N TYR A 417 -0.96 9.17 -17.08
CA TYR A 417 -2.13 8.86 -17.91
C TYR A 417 -1.80 7.87 -19.04
N GLU A 418 -0.66 8.04 -19.71
CA GLU A 418 -0.19 7.08 -20.72
C GLU A 418 -0.02 5.67 -20.11
N GLY A 419 0.58 5.58 -18.92
CA GLY A 419 0.69 4.33 -18.17
C GLY A 419 -0.67 3.72 -17.82
N SER A 420 -1.62 4.54 -17.37
CA SER A 420 -2.99 4.09 -17.04
C SER A 420 -3.74 3.58 -18.27
N VAL A 421 -3.57 4.24 -19.42
CA VAL A 421 -4.16 3.81 -20.70
C VAL A 421 -3.55 2.48 -21.14
N GLU A 422 -2.24 2.29 -20.97
CA GLU A 422 -1.59 1.03 -21.33
C GLU A 422 -2.03 -0.13 -20.44
N GLN A 423 -2.19 0.10 -19.13
CA GLN A 423 -2.80 -0.87 -18.22
C GLN A 423 -4.22 -1.22 -18.62
N LEU A 424 -5.02 -0.24 -19.04
CA LEU A 424 -6.38 -0.48 -19.53
C LEU A 424 -6.38 -1.35 -20.79
N ARG A 425 -5.45 -1.12 -21.73
CA ARG A 425 -5.30 -1.97 -22.93
C ARG A 425 -4.95 -3.40 -22.57
N GLN A 426 -4.02 -3.59 -21.62
CA GLN A 426 -3.63 -4.92 -21.15
C GLN A 426 -4.80 -5.64 -20.46
N SER A 427 -5.56 -4.93 -19.61
CA SER A 427 -6.76 -5.45 -18.95
C SER A 427 -7.86 -5.82 -19.96
N GLN A 428 -8.06 -5.00 -20.99
CA GLN A 428 -9.00 -5.31 -22.07
C GLN A 428 -8.56 -6.56 -22.86
N ALA A 429 -7.26 -6.71 -23.13
CA ALA A 429 -6.73 -7.89 -23.81
C ALA A 429 -6.84 -9.15 -22.96
N SER A 430 -6.67 -9.08 -21.63
CA SER A 430 -6.92 -10.22 -20.73
C SER A 430 -8.40 -10.57 -20.65
N LEU A 431 -9.29 -9.56 -20.63
CA LEU A 431 -10.73 -9.79 -20.62
C LEU A 431 -11.18 -10.52 -21.89
N ARG A 432 -10.67 -10.11 -23.07
CA ARG A 432 -10.98 -10.78 -24.34
C ARG A 432 -10.55 -12.25 -24.33
N ARG A 433 -9.33 -12.54 -23.84
CA ARG A 433 -8.86 -13.94 -23.68
C ARG A 433 -9.77 -14.75 -22.76
N CYS A 434 -10.15 -14.18 -21.62
CA CYS A 434 -11.09 -14.84 -20.70
C CYS A 434 -12.47 -15.08 -21.37
N GLN A 435 -12.98 -14.14 -22.16
CA GLN A 435 -14.22 -14.31 -22.91
C GLN A 435 -14.12 -15.43 -23.97
N GLU A 436 -13.00 -15.53 -24.67
CA GLU A 436 -12.73 -16.60 -25.63
C GLU A 436 -12.65 -17.97 -24.91
N GLU A 437 -11.96 -18.05 -23.77
CA GLU A 437 -11.90 -19.26 -22.94
C GLU A 437 -13.28 -19.68 -22.42
N MET A 438 -14.08 -18.72 -21.95
CA MET A 438 -15.47 -18.97 -21.52
C MET A 438 -16.32 -19.50 -22.67
N SER A 439 -16.22 -18.91 -23.87
CA SER A 439 -16.95 -19.37 -25.05
C SER A 439 -16.55 -20.80 -25.44
N SER A 440 -15.25 -21.12 -25.37
CA SER A 440 -14.73 -22.47 -25.63
C SER A 440 -15.25 -23.50 -24.61
N LEU A 441 -15.28 -23.14 -23.32
CA LEU A 441 -15.83 -23.99 -22.26
C LEU A 441 -17.34 -24.17 -22.40
N GLU A 442 -18.07 -23.13 -22.81
CA GLU A 442 -19.49 -23.24 -23.14
C GLU A 442 -19.68 -24.25 -24.28
N ASP A 443 -18.92 -24.15 -25.37
CA ASP A 443 -19.00 -25.10 -26.49
C ASP A 443 -18.66 -26.54 -26.07
N GLU A 444 -17.67 -26.74 -25.19
CA GLU A 444 -17.35 -28.06 -24.62
C GLU A 444 -18.50 -28.59 -23.76
N ALA A 445 -19.07 -27.76 -22.89
CA ALA A 445 -20.20 -28.17 -22.05
C ALA A 445 -21.43 -28.57 -22.89
N HIS A 446 -21.68 -27.88 -24.01
CA HIS A 446 -22.74 -28.26 -24.94
C HIS A 446 -22.44 -29.62 -25.59
N ARG A 447 -21.20 -29.85 -26.06
CA ARG A 447 -20.78 -31.14 -26.64
C ARG A 447 -20.90 -32.29 -25.64
N GLU A 448 -20.44 -32.09 -24.40
CA GLU A 448 -20.58 -33.09 -23.34
C GLU A 448 -22.06 -33.38 -23.01
N ALA A 449 -22.92 -32.36 -23.02
CA ALA A 449 -24.35 -32.53 -22.81
C ALA A 449 -25.01 -33.36 -23.92
N GLU A 450 -24.62 -33.14 -25.18
CA GLU A 450 -25.06 -33.94 -26.33
C GLU A 450 -24.59 -35.40 -26.21
N GLU A 451 -23.31 -35.63 -25.89
CA GLU A 451 -22.78 -36.98 -25.69
C GLU A 451 -23.52 -37.70 -24.56
N LYS A 452 -23.73 -37.02 -23.43
CA LYS A 452 -24.48 -37.57 -22.30
C LYS A 452 -25.91 -37.95 -22.70
N ALA A 453 -26.57 -37.14 -23.53
CA ALA A 453 -27.92 -37.45 -24.03
C ALA A 453 -27.91 -38.71 -24.91
N LEU A 454 -26.94 -38.83 -25.82
CA LEU A 454 -26.76 -40.00 -26.69
C LEU A 454 -26.47 -41.28 -25.87
N LEU A 455 -25.59 -41.19 -24.87
CA LEU A 455 -25.27 -42.31 -23.98
C LEU A 455 -26.48 -42.75 -23.15
N GLN A 456 -27.27 -41.79 -22.64
CA GLN A 456 -28.52 -42.11 -21.95
C GLN A 456 -29.52 -42.82 -22.86
N GLU A 457 -29.62 -42.40 -24.12
CA GLU A 457 -30.49 -43.07 -25.08
C GLU A 457 -30.00 -44.50 -25.40
N ALA A 458 -28.71 -44.68 -25.64
CA ALA A 458 -28.11 -46.00 -25.87
C ALA A 458 -28.34 -46.93 -24.67
N LEU A 459 -28.18 -46.42 -23.45
CA LEU A 459 -28.42 -47.16 -22.21
C LEU A 459 -29.89 -47.58 -22.08
N LYS A 460 -30.85 -46.68 -22.38
CA LYS A 460 -32.29 -47.02 -22.42
C LYS A 460 -32.59 -48.11 -23.45
N ARG A 461 -32.00 -48.02 -24.66
CA ARG A 461 -32.16 -49.04 -25.72
C ARG A 461 -31.64 -50.41 -25.27
N MET A 462 -30.46 -50.45 -24.66
CA MET A 462 -29.86 -51.70 -24.15
C MET A 462 -30.67 -52.30 -22.99
N GLN A 463 -31.20 -51.47 -22.08
CA GLN A 463 -32.10 -51.93 -21.02
C GLN A 463 -33.37 -52.57 -21.59
N LEU A 464 -33.98 -51.94 -22.60
CA LEU A 464 -35.15 -52.49 -23.28
C LEU A 464 -34.86 -53.85 -23.92
N GLN A 465 -33.72 -53.98 -24.62
CA GLN A 465 -33.28 -55.25 -25.21
C GLN A 465 -33.04 -56.33 -24.14
N LEU A 466 -32.36 -55.98 -23.04
CA LEU A 466 -32.11 -56.91 -21.94
C LEU A 466 -33.41 -57.41 -21.30
N ASP A 467 -34.40 -56.53 -21.14
CA ASP A 467 -35.69 -56.91 -20.58
C ASP A 467 -36.51 -57.79 -21.54
N GLN A 468 -36.43 -57.55 -22.85
CA GLN A 468 -36.98 -58.46 -23.87
C GLN A 468 -36.33 -59.85 -23.79
N GLU A 469 -34.99 -59.92 -23.75
CA GLU A 469 -34.24 -61.17 -23.60
C GLU A 469 -34.59 -61.91 -22.30
N LYS A 470 -34.73 -61.21 -21.18
CA LYS A 470 -35.18 -61.81 -19.91
C LYS A 470 -36.58 -62.42 -20.03
N ARG A 471 -37.52 -61.72 -20.68
CA ARG A 471 -38.87 -62.24 -20.94
C ARG A 471 -38.83 -63.49 -21.82
N LEU A 472 -38.06 -63.48 -22.92
CA LEU A 472 -37.87 -64.64 -23.80
C LEU A 472 -37.22 -65.82 -23.06
N ARG A 473 -36.22 -65.57 -22.22
CA ARG A 473 -35.61 -66.64 -21.38
C ARG A 473 -36.59 -67.22 -20.39
N GLN A 474 -37.46 -66.40 -19.79
CA GLN A 474 -38.51 -66.87 -18.89
C GLN A 474 -39.55 -67.72 -19.62
N THR A 475 -39.99 -67.32 -20.83
CA THR A 475 -40.91 -68.14 -21.63
C THR A 475 -40.27 -69.47 -22.01
N VAL A 476 -39.03 -69.48 -22.52
CA VAL A 476 -38.31 -70.73 -22.84
C VAL A 476 -38.17 -71.65 -21.62
N LYS A 477 -37.85 -71.10 -20.43
CA LYS A 477 -37.80 -71.90 -19.19
C LYS A 477 -39.14 -72.54 -18.86
N ARG A 478 -40.26 -71.84 -19.07
CA ARG A 478 -41.61 -72.37 -18.83
C ARG A 478 -42.04 -73.45 -19.84
N HIS A 479 -41.48 -73.44 -21.06
CA HIS A 479 -41.77 -74.47 -22.08
C HIS A 479 -40.87 -75.71 -21.98
N LYS A 480 -39.85 -75.68 -21.11
CA LYS A 480 -38.89 -76.79 -20.89
C LYS A 480 -39.24 -77.67 -19.67
N VAL A 481 -40.32 -77.34 -18.96
CA VAL A 481 -40.98 -78.12 -17.89
C VAL A 481 -42.24 -78.71 -18.51
#